data_AF-A0A0M2R6T1-F1
#
_entry.id   AF-A0A0M2R6T1-F1
#
_cell.length_a   1.000
_cell.length_b   1.000
_cell.length_c   1.000
_cell.angle_alpha   90.00
_cell.angle_beta   90.00
_cell.angle_gamma   90.00
#
_symmetry.space_group_name_H-M   'P 1'
#
loop_
_entity.id
_entity.type
_entity.pdbx_description
1 polymer ?
#
loop_
_entity_poly.entity_id
_entity_poly.type
_entity_poly.pdbx_seq_one_letter_code
_entity_poly.pdbx_strand_id
1 'polypeptide(L)' 'MTKPVTIPDIQKRLEILSQELIALIQQYQLDAQDPLDVIPVAREKVSQKEDYIRFLELSLEGRLLGEAAQHLEAAHNEN' A
#
# COMPACT_ATOMS: atom_id res chain seq x y z
N MET A 1 21.18 -0.39 -16.51
CA MET A 1 20.15 0.63 -16.80
C MET A 1 18.84 0.13 -16.20
N THR A 2 18.30 0.82 -15.20
CA THR A 2 16.97 0.53 -14.65
C THR A 2 15.92 0.99 -15.65
N LYS A 3 15.01 0.10 -16.04
CA LYS A 3 13.91 0.40 -16.97
C LYS A 3 13.02 1.50 -16.36
N PRO A 4 12.61 2.53 -17.10
CA PRO A 4 11.68 3.53 -16.57
C PRO A 4 10.38 2.84 -16.13
N VAL A 5 9.93 3.17 -14.93
CA VAL A 5 8.69 2.63 -14.35
C VAL A 5 7.51 3.27 -15.09
N THR A 6 6.59 2.45 -15.60
CA THR A 6 5.39 2.91 -16.31
C THR A 6 4.15 2.85 -15.42
N ILE A 7 3.07 3.57 -15.79
CA ILE A 7 1.79 3.50 -15.06
C ILE A 7 1.27 2.05 -14.96
N PRO A 8 1.26 1.23 -16.03
CA PRO A 8 0.88 -0.19 -15.93
C PRO A 8 1.77 -1.01 -14.98
N ASP A 9 3.08 -0.71 -14.92
CA ASP A 9 3.98 -1.39 -13.97
C ASP A 9 3.63 -1.04 -12.52
N ILE A 10 3.26 0.22 -12.26
CA ILE A 10 2.82 0.67 -10.93
C ILE A 10 1.49 0.03 -10.55
N GLN A 11 0.51 0.01 -11.46
CA GLN A 11 -0.79 -0.62 -11.23
C GLN A 11 -0.62 -2.10 -10.85
N LYS A 12 0.19 -2.84 -11.61
CA LYS A 12 0.46 -4.25 -11.31
C LYS A 12 1.07 -4.46 -9.93
N ARG A 13 1.98 -3.57 -9.50
CA ARG A 13 2.58 -3.63 -8.16
C ARG A 13 1.57 -3.31 -7.08
N LEU A 14 0.74 -2.29 -7.28
CA LEU A 14 -0.35 -1.94 -6.37
C LEU A 14 -1.34 -3.09 -6.21
N GLU A 15 -1.68 -3.81 -7.27
CA GLU A 15 -2.55 -4.99 -7.20
C GLU A 15 -1.96 -6.06 -6.28
N ILE A 16 -0.68 -6.39 -6.46
CA ILE A 16 0.02 -7.39 -5.64
C ILE A 16 0.06 -6.96 -4.17
N LEU A 17 0.45 -5.70 -3.89
CA LEU A 17 0.47 -5.18 -2.53
C LEU A 17 -0.92 -5.16 -1.89
N SER A 18 -1.96 -4.85 -2.68
CA SER A 18 -3.34 -4.83 -2.18
C SER A 18 -3.80 -6.23 -1.76
N GLN A 19 -3.44 -7.28 -2.50
CA GLN A 19 -3.81 -8.64 -2.13
C GLN A 19 -3.17 -9.05 -0.81
N GLU A 20 -1.89 -8.72 -0.62
CA GLU A 20 -1.18 -9.00 0.62
C GLU A 20 -1.75 -8.19 1.80
N LEU A 21 -2.06 -6.92 1.58
CA LEU A 21 -2.67 -6.06 2.60
C LEU A 21 -4.07 -6.55 2.98
N ILE A 22 -4.89 -6.95 2.01
CA ILE A 22 -6.22 -7.54 2.24
C ILE A 22 -6.11 -8.82 3.05
N ALA A 23 -5.12 -9.68 2.77
CA ALA A 23 -4.90 -10.90 3.53
C ALA A 23 -4.61 -10.60 5.01
N LEU A 24 -3.76 -9.59 5.30
CA LEU A 24 -3.50 -9.14 6.68
C LEU A 24 -4.74 -8.53 7.35
N ILE A 25 -5.51 -7.71 6.62
CA ILE A 25 -6.76 -7.13 7.12
C ILE A 25 -7.75 -8.22 7.52
N GLN A 26 -7.90 -9.27 6.70
CA GLN A 26 -8.79 -10.39 6.97
C GLN A 26 -8.28 -11.27 8.12
N GLN A 27 -6.98 -11.58 8.13
CA GLN A 27 -6.35 -12.40 9.17
C GLN A 27 -6.52 -11.81 10.56
N TYR A 28 -6.35 -10.49 10.70
CA TYR A 28 -6.41 -9.78 11.98
C TYR A 28 -7.72 -9.04 12.24
N GLN A 29 -8.69 -9.13 11.32
CA GLN A 29 -9.97 -8.41 11.38
C GLN A 29 -9.75 -6.92 11.64
N LEU A 30 -8.95 -6.28 10.79
CA LEU A 30 -8.57 -4.87 10.91
C LEU A 30 -9.71 -3.96 10.44
N ASP A 31 -10.78 -3.91 11.22
CA ASP A 31 -11.92 -3.00 10.99
C ASP A 31 -11.62 -1.61 11.55
N ALA A 32 -10.96 -0.77 10.75
CA ALA A 32 -10.81 0.65 11.04
C ALA A 32 -11.99 1.43 10.43
N GLN A 33 -12.76 2.12 11.27
CA GLN A 33 -13.88 2.97 10.81
C GLN A 33 -13.40 4.32 10.28
N ASP A 34 -12.24 4.79 10.76
CA ASP A 34 -11.56 6.00 10.31
C ASP A 34 -10.21 5.63 9.64
N PRO A 35 -9.85 6.19 8.48
CA PRO A 35 -8.54 6.01 7.87
C PRO A 35 -7.35 6.33 8.79
N LEU A 36 -7.52 7.24 9.76
CA LEU A 36 -6.50 7.61 10.73
C LEU A 36 -6.32 6.57 11.84
N ASP A 37 -7.33 5.74 12.09
CA ASP A 37 -7.30 4.69 13.11
C ASP A 37 -6.64 3.39 12.62
N VAL A 38 -6.33 3.30 11.33
CA VAL A 38 -5.73 2.11 10.72
C VAL A 38 -4.45 1.66 11.44
N ILE A 39 -3.56 2.60 11.80
CA ILE A 39 -2.31 2.27 12.51
C ILE A 39 -2.56 1.87 13.97
N PRO A 40 -3.34 2.63 14.78
CA PRO A 40 -3.75 2.19 16.12
C PRO A 40 -4.40 0.80 16.15
N VAL A 41 -5.37 0.55 15.26
CA VAL A 41 -6.09 -0.73 15.18
C VAL A 41 -5.14 -1.87 14.81
N ALA A 42 -4.27 -1.67 13.82
CA ALA A 42 -3.27 -2.68 13.46
C ALA A 42 -2.31 -2.98 14.61
N ARG A 43 -1.86 -1.95 15.35
CA ARG A 43 -0.98 -2.14 16.52
C ARG A 43 -1.64 -2.95 17.63
N GLU A 44 -2.94 -2.77 17.83
CA GLU A 44 -3.70 -3.49 18.87
C GLU A 44 -3.96 -4.95 18.47
N LYS A 45 -4.36 -5.18 17.22
CA LYS A 45 -4.87 -6.49 16.77
C LYS A 45 -3.81 -7.42 16.18
N VAL A 46 -2.73 -6.87 15.61
CA VAL A 46 -1.69 -7.68 14.97
C VAL A 46 -0.76 -8.25 16.04
N SER A 47 -0.97 -9.53 16.35
CA SER A 47 -0.24 -10.22 17.42
C SER A 47 1.17 -10.64 17.01
N GLN A 48 1.43 -10.86 15.71
CA GLN A 48 2.75 -11.22 15.20
C GLN A 48 3.53 -9.98 14.77
N LYS A 49 4.74 -9.83 15.30
CA LYS A 49 5.58 -8.66 15.03
C LYS A 49 5.96 -8.57 13.55
N GLU A 50 6.28 -9.69 12.88
CA GLU A 50 6.61 -9.66 11.46
C GLU A 50 5.43 -9.16 10.62
N ASP A 51 4.21 -9.61 10.92
CA ASP A 51 3.01 -9.19 10.20
C ASP A 51 2.69 -7.71 10.44
N TYR A 52 2.95 -7.18 11.64
CA TYR A 52 2.77 -5.75 11.91
C TYR A 52 3.78 -4.91 11.14
N ILE A 53 5.04 -5.33 11.09
CA ILE A 53 6.07 -4.67 10.28
C ILE A 53 5.66 -4.72 8.81
N ARG A 54 5.24 -5.89 8.32
CA ARG A 54 4.83 -6.06 6.92
C ARG A 54 3.62 -5.19 6.58
N PHE A 55 2.64 -5.11 7.46
CA PHE A 55 1.50 -4.20 7.31
C PHE A 55 1.93 -2.74 7.12
N LEU A 56 2.89 -2.27 7.92
CA LEU A 56 3.45 -0.91 7.81
C LEU A 56 4.22 -0.71 6.49
N GLU A 57 5.03 -1.70 6.08
CA GLU A 57 5.75 -1.68 4.81
C GLU A 57 4.79 -1.59 3.63
N LEU A 58 3.79 -2.47 3.57
CA LEU A 58 2.76 -2.48 2.52
C LEU A 58 2.02 -1.13 2.43
N SER A 59 1.68 -0.55 3.58
CA SER A 59 1.01 0.75 3.67
C SER A 59 1.88 1.88 3.10
N LEU A 60 3.18 1.86 3.40
CA LEU A 60 4.15 2.83 2.88
C LEU A 60 4.40 2.63 1.38
N GLU A 61 4.65 1.40 0.95
CA GLU A 61 4.88 1.05 -0.45
C GLU A 61 3.69 1.45 -1.32
N GLY A 62 2.47 1.16 -0.88
CA GLY A 62 1.24 1.53 -1.58
C GLY A 62 1.09 3.04 -1.76
N ARG A 63 1.40 3.82 -0.71
CA ARG A 63 1.38 5.29 -0.78
C ARG A 63 2.39 5.83 -1.78
N LEU A 64 3.64 5.38 -1.71
CA LEU A 64 4.70 5.84 -2.62
C LEU A 64 4.40 5.51 -4.09
N LEU A 65 3.84 4.33 -4.35
CA LEU A 65 3.40 3.93 -5.69
C LEU A 65 2.22 4.77 -6.19
N GLY A 66 1.25 5.08 -5.33
CA GLY A 66 0.14 5.98 -5.66
C GLY A 66 0.63 7.39 -6.02
N GLU A 67 1.52 7.96 -5.20
CA GLU A 67 2.13 9.27 -5.45
C GLU A 67 2.93 9.26 -6.77
N ALA A 68 3.70 8.19 -7.03
CA ALA A 68 4.44 8.03 -8.28
C ALA A 68 3.51 7.96 -9.52
N ALA A 69 2.38 7.25 -9.43
CA ALA A 69 1.38 7.20 -10.51
C ALA A 69 0.80 8.59 -10.80
N GLN A 70 0.42 9.33 -9.75
CA GLN A 70 -0.10 10.69 -9.88
C GLN A 70 0.90 11.62 -10.56
N HIS A 71 2.18 11.53 -10.19
CA HIS A 71 3.24 12.33 -10.80
C HIS A 71 3.46 11.99 -12.28
N LEU A 72 3.39 10.71 -12.65
CA LEU A 72 3.51 10.27 -14.05
C LEU A 72 2.29 10.70 -14.88
N GLU A 73 1.09 10.63 -14.33
CA GLU A 73 -0.13 11.10 -14.99
C GLU A 73 -0.10 12.62 -15.21
N ALA A 74 0.33 13.40 -14.22
CA ALA A 74 0.50 14.84 -14.35
C ALA A 74 1.52 15.18 -15.46
N ALA A 75 2.69 14.56 -15.44
CA ALA A 75 3.73 14.78 -16.46
C ALA A 75 3.30 14.35 -17.87
N HIS A 76 2.40 13.37 -18.00
CA HIS A 76 1.83 12.98 -19.27
C HIS A 76 0.81 14.00 -19.80
N ASN A 77 -0.01 14.57 -18.92
CA ASN A 77 -1.06 15.52 -19.29
C ASN A 77 -0.55 16.96 -19.54
N GLU A 78 0.65 17.29 -19.10
CA GLU A 78 1.32 18.59 -19.34
C GLU A 78 2.09 18.66 -20.67
N ASN A 79 2.13 17.57 -21.46
CA ASN A 79 2.72 17.50 -22.81
C ASN A 79 1.65 17.36 -23.90
#